data_AF-A0A2D8IXX1-F1
#
_entry.id   AF-A0A2D8IXX1-F1
#
_cell.length_a   1.000
_cell.length_b   1.000
_cell.length_c   1.000
_cell.angle_alpha   90.00
_cell.angle_beta   90.00
_cell.angle_gamma   90.00
#
_symmetry.space_group_name_H-M   'P 1'
#
loop_
_entity.id
_entity.type
_entity.pdbx_description
1 polymer ?
#
loop_
_entity_poly.entity_id
_entity_poly.type
_entity_poly.pdbx_seq_one_letter_code
_entity_poly.pdbx_strand_id
1 'polypeptide(L)'
;MIEAHFYETYYFCNIVRNVLHDQFSFLRNLDEFYGDGKALYFSEPFPKYSALHYFIEFIVEDIYHEEAFKTDLDERRSMIDRFKNIPSALKDIQPTRLPIESAFKFHGIDFQSFESYLQDMNRSFLEATEDDVYDYINELRISGPYEKLTQQTVDEVFYVLFQNRTLLMVFNEMMADALETNQPTEAPEELASNFTKSGTIKRRNIPKWVKKAVYFRDRGRCVLCNKDLSGTLNLDNQENFDHIVPLARYGLNDVTNIQLLCKECNQHEKRAQSAITSSRYQSWYV
;
A
#
# COMPACT_ATOMS: atom_id res chain seq x y z
N MET A 1 7.78 -11.75 -10.74
CA MET A 1 6.53 -12.52 -10.60
C MET A 1 6.30 -12.58 -9.12
N ILE A 2 5.13 -12.16 -8.64
CA ILE A 2 4.81 -12.24 -7.21
C ILE A 2 4.18 -13.60 -6.93
N GLU A 3 4.55 -14.21 -5.80
CA GLU A 3 3.85 -15.37 -5.25
C GLU A 3 3.05 -14.86 -4.06
N ALA A 4 1.75 -14.66 -4.27
CA ALA A 4 0.85 -14.13 -3.24
C ALA A 4 0.25 -15.28 -2.43
N HIS A 5 0.47 -15.28 -1.13
CA HIS A 5 -0.03 -16.25 -0.16
C HIS A 5 -1.28 -15.73 0.57
N PHE A 6 -1.51 -14.42 0.53
CA PHE A 6 -2.70 -13.73 1.02
C PHE A 6 -2.92 -13.78 2.55
N TYR A 7 -1.84 -13.63 3.35
CA TYR A 7 -1.94 -13.59 4.81
C TYR A 7 -2.48 -12.23 5.25
N GLU A 8 -3.70 -12.19 5.80
CA GLU A 8 -4.35 -10.97 6.30
C GLU A 8 -4.43 -9.82 5.27
N THR A 9 -4.13 -10.08 3.99
CA THR A 9 -4.08 -9.07 2.93
C THR A 9 -5.38 -8.30 2.82
N TYR A 10 -6.52 -8.97 2.96
CA TYR A 10 -7.84 -8.36 2.88
C TYR A 10 -8.15 -7.48 4.10
N TYR A 11 -7.57 -7.80 5.27
CA TYR A 11 -7.63 -6.96 6.46
C TYR A 11 -6.89 -5.64 6.20
N PHE A 12 -5.66 -5.69 5.70
CA PHE A 12 -4.90 -4.50 5.29
C PHE A 12 -5.61 -3.71 4.18
N CYS A 13 -6.16 -4.39 3.16
CA CYS A 13 -6.95 -3.74 2.11
C CYS A 13 -8.14 -2.96 2.68
N ASN A 14 -8.82 -3.52 3.70
CA ASN A 14 -9.94 -2.88 4.36
C ASN A 14 -9.50 -1.65 5.17
N ILE A 15 -8.35 -1.72 5.85
CA ILE A 15 -7.80 -0.56 6.58
C ILE A 15 -7.42 0.55 5.62
N VAL A 16 -6.67 0.24 4.56
CA VAL A 16 -6.31 1.21 3.50
C VAL A 16 -7.57 1.88 2.96
N ARG A 17 -8.61 1.09 2.65
CA ARG A 17 -9.90 1.63 2.20
C ARG A 17 -10.52 2.57 3.25
N ASN A 18 -10.55 2.18 4.52
CA ASN A 18 -11.18 2.98 5.58
C ASN A 18 -10.44 4.30 5.79
N VAL A 19 -9.11 4.29 5.83
CA VAL A 19 -8.29 5.51 5.93
C VAL A 19 -8.57 6.44 4.75
N LEU A 20 -8.63 5.91 3.52
CA LEU A 20 -8.90 6.72 2.32
C LEU A 20 -10.31 7.33 2.28
N HIS A 21 -11.30 6.66 2.87
CA HIS A 21 -12.69 7.12 2.88
C HIS A 21 -13.07 7.94 4.12
N ASP A 22 -12.26 7.92 5.17
CA ASP A 22 -12.46 8.67 6.43
C ASP A 22 -11.21 9.45 6.84
N GLN A 23 -10.60 10.14 5.88
CA GLN A 23 -9.29 10.82 6.04
C GLN A 23 -9.25 11.78 7.23
N PHE A 24 -10.37 12.42 7.57
CA PHE A 24 -10.45 13.34 8.70
C PHE A 24 -10.17 12.66 10.04
N SER A 25 -10.69 11.44 10.25
CA SER A 25 -10.43 10.65 11.46
C SER A 25 -8.97 10.23 11.60
N PHE A 26 -8.23 10.18 10.49
CA PHE A 26 -6.82 9.76 10.42
C PHE A 26 -5.87 10.93 10.11
N LEU A 27 -6.33 12.18 10.24
CA LEU A 27 -5.57 13.36 9.77
C LEU A 27 -4.16 13.44 10.34
N ARG A 28 -3.98 13.09 11.62
CA ARG A 28 -2.67 13.09 12.28
C ARG A 28 -1.72 12.06 11.67
N ASN A 29 -2.18 10.82 11.49
CA ASN A 29 -1.39 9.76 10.86
C ASN A 29 -1.07 10.12 9.40
N LEU A 30 -2.04 10.67 8.67
CA LEU A 30 -1.85 11.08 7.28
C LEU A 30 -0.87 12.26 7.13
N ASP A 31 -0.83 13.18 8.10
CA ASP A 31 0.16 14.25 8.16
C ASP A 31 1.59 13.69 8.33
N GLU A 32 1.77 12.58 9.06
CA GLU A 32 3.07 11.90 9.14
C GLU A 32 3.50 11.31 7.78
N PHE A 33 2.55 10.93 6.92
CA PHE A 33 2.83 10.37 5.60
C PHE A 33 3.18 11.45 4.55
N TYR A 34 2.38 12.52 4.44
CA TYR A 34 2.52 13.51 3.37
C TYR A 34 2.82 14.95 3.84
N GLY A 35 2.75 15.22 5.14
CA GLY A 35 2.96 16.54 5.73
C GLY A 35 4.43 16.98 5.70
N ASP A 36 4.70 18.18 6.21
CA ASP A 36 6.05 18.75 6.33
C ASP A 36 6.92 18.67 5.06
N GLY A 37 6.31 18.85 3.89
CA GLY A 37 6.98 18.78 2.59
C GLY A 37 7.16 17.38 2.02
N LYS A 38 6.80 16.31 2.75
CA LYS A 38 6.95 14.91 2.30
C LYS A 38 6.17 14.62 1.02
N ALA A 39 4.99 15.22 0.85
CA ALA A 39 4.19 15.10 -0.38
C ALA A 39 4.99 15.42 -1.66
N LEU A 40 5.95 16.35 -1.57
CA LEU A 40 6.73 16.80 -2.72
C LEU A 40 7.63 15.69 -3.28
N TYR A 41 8.09 14.76 -2.45
CA TYR A 41 8.96 13.66 -2.87
C TYR A 41 8.24 12.62 -3.73
N PHE A 42 6.89 12.60 -3.73
CA PHE A 42 6.10 11.81 -4.67
C PHE A 42 6.00 12.43 -6.07
N SER A 43 6.72 13.53 -6.33
CA SER A 43 6.78 14.17 -7.66
C SER A 43 7.67 13.44 -8.68
N GLU A 44 8.44 12.43 -8.23
CA GLU A 44 9.27 11.62 -9.13
C GLU A 44 8.39 10.99 -10.24
N PRO A 45 8.80 11.09 -11.51
CA PRO A 45 7.97 10.60 -12.61
C PRO A 45 8.09 9.09 -12.80
N PHE A 46 6.98 8.39 -12.55
CA PHE A 46 6.78 6.97 -12.76
C PHE A 46 7.82 6.10 -12.05
N PRO A 47 7.96 6.21 -10.71
CA PRO A 47 8.78 5.28 -9.95
C PRO A 47 8.19 3.87 -10.05
N LYS A 48 9.04 2.86 -9.87
CA LYS A 48 8.60 1.46 -9.87
C LYS A 48 7.84 1.12 -8.60
N TYR A 49 8.31 1.65 -7.48
CA TYR A 49 7.62 1.63 -6.21
C TYR A 49 6.73 2.88 -6.15
N SER A 50 5.44 2.69 -6.38
CA SER A 50 4.49 3.80 -6.55
C SER A 50 4.18 4.50 -5.24
N ALA A 51 3.59 5.69 -5.30
CA ALA A 51 3.07 6.38 -4.11
C ALA A 51 2.12 5.49 -3.27
N LEU A 52 1.29 4.67 -3.94
CA LEU A 52 0.43 3.70 -3.24
C LEU A 52 1.19 2.60 -2.51
N HIS A 53 2.37 2.16 -2.99
CA HIS A 53 3.17 1.17 -2.27
C HIS A 53 3.66 1.76 -0.95
N TYR A 54 4.23 2.97 -1.00
CA TYR A 54 4.64 3.70 0.21
C TYR A 54 3.47 3.94 1.17
N PHE A 55 2.28 4.25 0.65
CA PHE A 55 1.10 4.43 1.49
C PHE A 55 0.66 3.11 2.16
N ILE A 56 0.67 2.00 1.44
CA ILE A 56 0.38 0.68 2.01
C ILE A 56 1.42 0.32 3.06
N GLU A 57 2.70 0.52 2.76
CA GLU A 57 3.81 0.26 3.68
C GLU A 57 3.67 1.06 4.96
N PHE A 58 3.38 2.36 4.86
CA PHE A 58 3.10 3.24 6.02
C PHE A 58 2.00 2.66 6.92
N ILE A 59 0.89 2.18 6.34
CA ILE A 59 -0.21 1.57 7.10
C ILE A 59 0.20 0.21 7.70
N VAL A 60 0.92 -0.62 6.95
CA VAL A 60 1.37 -1.93 7.41
C VAL A 60 2.34 -1.80 8.58
N GLU A 61 3.31 -0.89 8.48
CA GLU A 61 4.26 -0.63 9.54
C GLU A 61 3.59 -0.12 10.82
N ASP A 62 2.62 0.80 10.71
CA ASP A 62 1.86 1.32 11.84
C ASP A 62 1.10 0.19 12.55
N ILE A 63 0.41 -0.67 11.79
CA ILE A 63 -0.32 -1.82 12.36
C ILE A 63 0.63 -2.81 13.02
N TYR A 64 1.70 -3.23 12.34
CA TYR A 64 2.65 -4.19 12.92
C TYR A 64 3.35 -3.63 14.15
N HIS A 65 3.64 -2.33 14.16
CA HIS A 65 4.12 -1.64 15.34
C HIS A 65 3.06 -1.73 16.45
N GLU A 66 1.83 -1.26 16.23
CA GLU A 66 0.75 -1.34 17.22
C GLU A 66 0.48 -2.75 17.75
N GLU A 67 0.43 -3.77 16.89
CA GLU A 67 0.18 -5.15 17.28
C GLU A 67 1.31 -5.73 18.14
N ALA A 68 2.56 -5.34 17.89
CA ALA A 68 3.66 -5.72 18.75
C ALA A 68 3.44 -5.22 20.19
N PHE A 69 3.08 -3.95 20.37
CA PHE A 69 2.84 -3.37 21.71
C PHE A 69 1.51 -3.80 22.35
N LYS A 70 0.52 -4.22 21.55
CA LYS A 70 -0.74 -4.79 22.07
C LYS A 70 -0.61 -6.25 22.49
N THR A 71 0.60 -6.84 22.45
CA THR A 71 0.82 -8.19 22.98
C THR A 71 0.52 -8.20 24.48
N ASP A 72 -0.66 -8.66 24.85
CA ASP A 72 -1.04 -8.85 26.25
C ASP A 72 -0.27 -10.05 26.84
N LEU A 73 0.92 -9.76 27.37
CA LEU A 73 1.77 -10.75 28.02
C LEU A 73 1.07 -11.35 29.24
N ASP A 74 0.22 -10.60 29.94
CA ASP A 74 -0.51 -11.08 31.11
C ASP A 74 -1.61 -12.07 30.74
N GLU A 75 -2.37 -11.81 29.68
CA GLU A 75 -3.33 -12.75 29.13
C GLU A 75 -2.63 -14.05 28.71
N ARG A 76 -1.49 -13.94 28.01
CA ARG A 76 -0.69 -15.10 27.55
C ARG A 76 -0.11 -15.89 28.72
N ARG A 77 0.41 -15.24 29.75
CA ARG A 77 0.86 -15.87 31.00
C ARG A 77 -0.28 -16.60 31.71
N SER A 78 -1.45 -15.97 31.77
CA SER A 78 -2.67 -16.57 32.34
C SER A 78 -3.08 -17.85 31.57
N MET A 79 -2.99 -17.84 30.24
CA MET A 79 -3.20 -19.05 29.43
C MET A 79 -2.19 -20.15 29.77
N ILE A 80 -0.90 -19.81 29.92
CA ILE A 80 0.14 -20.76 30.31
C ILE A 80 -0.20 -21.40 31.67
N ASP A 81 -0.52 -20.60 32.68
CA ASP A 81 -0.84 -21.13 34.02
C ASP A 81 -2.12 -21.98 34.00
N ARG A 82 -3.16 -21.55 33.28
CA ARG A 82 -4.43 -22.27 33.15
C ARG A 82 -4.26 -23.65 32.53
N PHE A 83 -3.38 -23.78 31.53
CA PHE A 83 -3.18 -25.02 30.77
C PHE A 83 -1.89 -25.76 31.12
N LYS A 84 -1.16 -25.37 32.19
CA LYS A 84 0.11 -25.99 32.61
C LYS A 84 0.06 -27.52 32.78
N ASN A 85 -1.09 -28.04 33.16
CA ASN A 85 -1.32 -29.48 33.37
C ASN A 85 -1.85 -30.20 32.12
N ILE A 86 -1.98 -29.51 30.99
CA ILE A 86 -2.48 -30.06 29.71
C ILE A 86 -1.45 -29.73 28.61
N PRO A 87 -0.32 -30.46 28.52
CA PRO A 87 0.75 -30.15 27.57
C PRO A 87 0.30 -30.15 26.10
N SER A 88 -0.69 -30.97 25.73
CA SER A 88 -1.28 -30.96 24.39
C SER A 88 -1.95 -29.63 24.07
N ALA A 89 -2.70 -29.05 25.01
CA ALA A 89 -3.35 -27.75 24.82
C ALA A 89 -2.32 -26.63 24.66
N LEU A 90 -1.24 -26.63 25.45
CA LEU A 90 -0.16 -25.64 25.29
C LEU A 90 0.56 -25.77 23.96
N LYS A 91 0.75 -27.00 23.47
CA LYS A 91 1.36 -27.26 22.16
C LYS A 91 0.52 -26.75 20.99
N ASP A 92 -0.79 -26.78 21.12
CA ASP A 92 -1.74 -26.32 20.10
C ASP A 92 -1.93 -24.80 20.16
N ILE A 93 -2.08 -24.23 21.37
CA ILE A 93 -2.32 -22.79 21.58
C ILE A 93 -1.06 -21.95 21.32
N GLN A 94 0.10 -22.46 21.69
CA GLN A 94 1.41 -21.80 21.51
C GLN A 94 1.43 -20.36 22.09
N PRO A 95 1.12 -20.20 23.40
CA PRO A 95 0.92 -18.88 24.02
C PRO A 95 2.18 -18.01 24.05
N THR A 96 3.36 -18.59 23.85
CA THR A 96 4.64 -17.87 23.75
C THR A 96 4.86 -17.26 22.37
N ARG A 97 4.07 -17.63 21.35
CA ARG A 97 4.22 -17.13 19.98
C ARG A 97 3.52 -15.79 19.79
N LEU A 98 4.26 -14.75 19.45
CA LEU A 98 3.74 -13.43 19.10
C LEU A 98 3.00 -13.43 17.75
N PRO A 99 2.04 -12.51 17.53
CA PRO A 99 1.24 -12.48 16.29
C PRO A 99 2.11 -12.39 15.03
N ILE A 100 3.13 -11.53 15.03
CA ILE A 100 4.05 -11.35 13.89
C ILE A 100 4.79 -12.63 13.49
N GLU A 101 5.08 -13.52 14.46
CA GLU A 101 5.74 -14.81 14.18
C GLU A 101 4.82 -15.77 13.42
N SER A 102 3.50 -15.63 13.57
CA SER A 102 2.54 -16.40 12.79
C SER A 102 2.56 -15.98 11.32
N ALA A 103 2.70 -14.67 11.07
CA ALA A 103 2.87 -14.14 9.73
C ALA A 103 4.18 -14.64 9.10
N PHE A 104 5.31 -14.57 9.81
CA PHE A 104 6.58 -15.12 9.30
C PHE A 104 6.47 -16.60 8.95
N LYS A 105 5.88 -17.42 9.82
CA LYS A 105 5.70 -18.86 9.55
C LYS A 105 4.83 -19.12 8.34
N PHE A 106 3.75 -18.36 8.17
CA PHE A 106 2.85 -18.52 7.04
C PHE A 106 3.56 -18.22 5.72
N HIS A 107 4.37 -17.16 5.69
CA HIS A 107 5.15 -16.75 4.54
C HIS A 107 6.45 -17.55 4.33
N GLY A 108 6.78 -18.49 5.23
CA GLY A 108 8.02 -19.25 5.17
C GLY A 108 9.27 -18.38 5.32
N ILE A 109 9.17 -17.27 6.05
CA ILE A 109 10.30 -16.40 6.37
C ILE A 109 11.06 -17.04 7.54
N ASP A 110 12.38 -17.18 7.42
CA ASP A 110 13.23 -17.60 8.52
C ASP A 110 13.36 -16.47 9.55
N PHE A 111 13.12 -16.78 10.83
CA PHE A 111 13.25 -15.85 11.95
C PHE A 111 13.67 -16.58 13.22
N GLN A 112 14.32 -15.86 14.13
CA GLN A 112 14.50 -16.33 15.51
C GLN A 112 13.20 -16.09 16.26
N SER A 113 12.66 -17.10 16.94
CA SER A 113 11.43 -16.91 17.72
C SER A 113 11.66 -16.10 19.00
N PHE A 114 10.64 -15.41 19.50
CA PHE A 114 10.69 -14.61 20.73
C PHE A 114 11.16 -15.43 21.93
N GLU A 115 10.68 -16.67 22.07
CA GLU A 115 11.11 -17.57 23.14
C GLU A 115 12.61 -17.89 23.06
N SER A 116 13.14 -18.12 21.86
CA SER A 116 14.59 -18.34 21.65
C SER A 116 15.40 -17.07 21.92
N TYR A 117 14.89 -15.90 21.52
CA TYR A 117 15.52 -14.62 21.79
C TYR A 117 15.64 -14.35 23.31
N LEU A 118 14.58 -14.64 24.07
CA LEU A 118 14.61 -14.54 25.53
C LEU A 118 15.63 -15.52 26.16
N GLN A 119 15.71 -16.75 25.63
CA GLN A 119 16.67 -17.75 26.11
C GLN A 119 18.12 -17.29 25.93
N ASP A 120 18.45 -16.62 24.82
CA ASP A 120 19.78 -16.05 24.59
C ASP A 120 20.16 -14.99 25.64
N MET A 121 19.15 -14.30 26.19
CA MET A 121 19.31 -13.34 27.29
C MET A 121 19.19 -13.97 28.70
N ASN A 122 19.11 -15.31 28.79
CA ASN A 122 18.83 -16.06 30.02
C ASN A 122 17.53 -15.62 30.72
N ARG A 123 16.49 -15.29 29.95
CA ARG A 123 15.15 -14.93 30.44
C ARG A 123 14.13 -15.98 30.03
N SER A 124 13.05 -16.09 30.80
CA SER A 124 11.88 -16.90 30.44
C SER A 124 10.71 -16.02 29.97
N PHE A 125 9.80 -16.60 29.19
CA PHE A 125 8.58 -15.89 28.74
C PHE A 125 7.73 -15.38 29.91
N LEU A 126 7.71 -16.09 31.04
CA LEU A 126 6.95 -15.69 32.23
C LEU A 126 7.49 -14.40 32.86
N GLU A 127 8.76 -14.07 32.64
CA GLU A 127 9.44 -12.87 33.15
C GLU A 127 9.53 -11.75 32.10
N ALA A 128 9.19 -12.03 30.85
CA ALA A 128 9.35 -11.11 29.73
C ALA A 128 8.48 -9.86 29.88
N THR A 129 9.01 -8.68 29.64
CA THR A 129 8.28 -7.40 29.71
C THR A 129 7.91 -6.89 28.32
N GLU A 130 7.16 -5.79 28.27
CA GLU A 130 6.92 -5.05 27.01
C GLU A 130 8.23 -4.56 26.38
N ASP A 131 9.22 -4.18 27.21
CA ASP A 131 10.57 -3.81 26.72
C ASP A 131 11.25 -4.99 26.01
N ASP A 132 11.12 -6.22 26.52
CA ASP A 132 11.69 -7.40 25.85
C ASP A 132 11.04 -7.64 24.48
N VAL A 133 9.71 -7.41 24.37
CA VAL A 133 9.01 -7.50 23.08
C VAL A 133 9.50 -6.40 22.14
N TYR A 134 9.66 -5.18 22.63
CA TYR A 134 10.19 -4.06 21.84
C TYR A 134 11.59 -4.36 21.30
N ASP A 135 12.50 -4.82 22.16
CA ASP A 135 13.86 -5.16 21.77
C ASP A 135 13.90 -6.32 20.77
N TYR A 136 13.02 -7.31 20.93
CA TYR A 136 12.86 -8.40 19.96
C TYR A 136 12.38 -7.90 18.59
N ILE A 137 11.39 -7.01 18.53
CA ILE A 137 10.93 -6.44 17.26
C ILE A 137 12.04 -5.63 16.58
N ASN A 138 12.84 -4.88 17.36
CA ASN A 138 14.00 -4.18 16.83
C ASN A 138 15.05 -5.15 16.27
N GLU A 139 15.30 -6.27 16.94
CA GLU A 139 16.20 -7.31 16.43
C GLU A 139 15.66 -7.93 15.12
N LEU A 140 14.35 -8.15 15.00
CA LEU A 140 13.72 -8.60 13.75
C LEU A 140 13.85 -7.58 12.61
N ARG A 141 13.85 -6.28 12.92
CA ARG A 141 14.14 -5.22 11.94
C ARG A 141 15.61 -5.26 11.51
N ILE A 142 16.54 -5.40 12.45
CA ILE A 142 17.99 -5.42 12.19
C ILE A 142 18.39 -6.67 11.41
N SER A 143 17.85 -7.83 11.78
CA SER A 143 18.16 -9.11 11.13
C SER A 143 17.45 -9.30 9.77
N GLY A 144 16.43 -8.49 9.47
CA GLY A 144 15.74 -8.42 8.17
C GLY A 144 14.43 -9.22 7.97
N PRO A 145 14.00 -10.18 8.81
CA PRO A 145 12.69 -10.83 8.65
C PRO A 145 11.52 -9.84 8.61
N TYR A 146 11.58 -8.79 9.44
CA TYR A 146 10.53 -7.76 9.49
C TYR A 146 10.35 -7.07 8.12
N GLU A 147 11.44 -6.61 7.53
CA GLU A 147 11.44 -5.95 6.21
C GLU A 147 10.88 -6.89 5.13
N LYS A 148 11.27 -8.17 5.15
CA LYS A 148 10.76 -9.17 4.19
C LYS A 148 9.26 -9.36 4.32
N LEU A 149 8.74 -9.43 5.54
CA LEU A 149 7.30 -9.57 5.79
C LEU A 149 6.56 -8.33 5.30
N THR A 150 7.03 -7.13 5.66
CA THR A 150 6.42 -5.87 5.20
C THR A 150 6.39 -5.82 3.68
N GLN A 151 7.49 -6.13 3.00
CA GLN A 151 7.55 -6.13 1.54
C GLN A 151 6.54 -7.12 0.92
N GLN A 152 6.42 -8.34 1.46
CA GLN A 152 5.45 -9.32 0.97
C GLN A 152 4.01 -8.84 1.18
N THR A 153 3.70 -8.32 2.36
CA THR A 153 2.37 -7.77 2.66
C THR A 153 2.04 -6.61 1.73
N VAL A 154 2.98 -5.68 1.49
CA VAL A 154 2.80 -4.56 0.55
C VAL A 154 2.54 -5.06 -0.86
N ASP A 155 3.32 -6.02 -1.36
CA ASP A 155 3.17 -6.58 -2.70
C ASP A 155 1.78 -7.22 -2.90
N GLU A 156 1.31 -7.99 -1.91
CA GLU A 156 0.00 -8.65 -1.94
C GLU A 156 -1.15 -7.64 -1.87
N VAL A 157 -1.08 -6.67 -0.96
CA VAL A 157 -2.10 -5.63 -0.80
C VAL A 157 -2.14 -4.74 -2.05
N PHE A 158 -0.99 -4.34 -2.58
CA PHE A 158 -0.90 -3.57 -3.82
C PHE A 158 -1.51 -4.36 -4.98
N TYR A 159 -1.21 -5.66 -5.11
CA TYR A 159 -1.77 -6.49 -6.17
C TYR A 159 -3.30 -6.49 -6.18
N VAL A 160 -3.93 -6.56 -5.01
CA VAL A 160 -5.39 -6.50 -4.86
C VAL A 160 -5.91 -5.09 -5.15
N LEU A 161 -5.35 -4.07 -4.50
CA LEU A 161 -5.85 -2.69 -4.56
C LEU A 161 -5.60 -2.01 -5.90
N PHE A 162 -4.54 -2.38 -6.62
CA PHE A 162 -4.21 -1.83 -7.93
C PHE A 162 -5.32 -2.06 -8.96
N GLN A 163 -6.17 -3.09 -8.79
CA GLN A 163 -7.31 -3.34 -9.66
C GLN A 163 -8.50 -2.39 -9.39
N ASN A 164 -8.58 -1.78 -8.20
CA ASN A 164 -9.71 -0.97 -7.78
C ASN A 164 -9.52 0.51 -8.18
N ARG A 165 -9.93 0.85 -9.40
CA ARG A 165 -9.80 2.19 -9.98
C ARG A 165 -10.46 3.30 -9.15
N THR A 166 -11.59 3.01 -8.50
CA THR A 166 -12.27 3.99 -7.65
C THR A 166 -11.44 4.31 -6.41
N LEU A 167 -10.83 3.29 -5.79
CA LEU A 167 -9.89 3.49 -4.68
C LEU A 167 -8.63 4.24 -5.15
N LEU A 168 -8.09 3.90 -6.33
CA LEU A 168 -6.96 4.63 -6.91
C LEU A 168 -7.28 6.11 -7.14
N MET A 169 -8.51 6.43 -7.55
CA MET A 169 -8.96 7.82 -7.71
C MET A 169 -8.96 8.54 -6.36
N VAL A 170 -9.60 7.98 -5.33
CA VAL A 170 -9.68 8.58 -3.99
C VAL A 170 -8.27 8.80 -3.41
N PHE A 171 -7.38 7.81 -3.56
CA PHE A 171 -5.97 7.94 -3.14
C PHE A 171 -5.25 9.06 -3.89
N ASN A 172 -5.40 9.14 -5.21
CA ASN A 172 -4.72 10.18 -5.98
C ASN A 172 -5.33 11.58 -5.77
N GLU A 173 -6.60 11.69 -5.38
CA GLU A 173 -7.20 12.95 -4.95
C GLU A 173 -6.59 13.41 -3.61
N MET A 174 -6.49 12.50 -2.62
CA MET A 174 -5.80 12.79 -1.35
C MET A 174 -4.36 13.27 -1.59
N MET A 175 -3.60 12.57 -2.45
CA MET A 175 -2.23 12.97 -2.76
C MET A 175 -2.14 14.31 -3.50
N ALA A 176 -3.10 14.63 -4.36
CA ALA A 176 -3.17 15.90 -5.03
C ALA A 176 -3.43 17.05 -4.06
N ASP A 177 -4.38 16.88 -3.13
CA ASP A 177 -4.68 17.87 -2.09
C ASP A 177 -3.49 18.05 -1.14
N ALA A 178 -2.81 16.97 -0.78
CA ALA A 178 -1.58 17.01 0.01
C ALA A 178 -0.47 17.76 -0.72
N LEU A 179 -0.28 17.50 -2.03
CA LEU A 179 0.72 18.17 -2.82
C LEU A 179 0.43 19.67 -2.95
N GLU A 180 -0.83 20.05 -3.17
CA GLU A 180 -1.27 21.45 -3.20
C GLU A 180 -0.96 22.17 -1.88
N THR A 181 -1.26 21.53 -0.75
CA THR A 181 -1.05 22.06 0.60
C THR A 181 0.43 22.26 0.94
N ASN A 182 1.32 21.41 0.42
CA ASN A 182 2.76 21.46 0.67
C ASN A 182 3.53 22.49 -0.18
N GLN A 183 2.82 23.45 -0.79
CA GLN A 183 3.39 24.59 -1.52
C GLN A 183 4.52 24.21 -2.50
N PRO A 184 4.21 23.50 -3.61
CA PRO A 184 5.25 22.98 -4.51
C PRO A 184 6.13 24.04 -5.19
N THR A 185 5.72 25.31 -5.15
CA THR A 185 6.54 26.44 -5.61
C THR A 185 7.80 26.66 -4.75
N GLU A 186 7.80 26.15 -3.52
CA GLU A 186 8.91 26.22 -2.57
C GLU A 186 9.64 24.87 -2.45
N ALA A 187 9.45 23.97 -3.43
CA ALA A 187 10.07 22.66 -3.39
C ALA A 187 11.61 22.74 -3.35
N PRO A 188 12.28 21.79 -2.66
CA PRO A 188 13.73 21.67 -2.67
C PRO A 188 14.33 21.69 -4.09
N GLU A 189 15.54 22.23 -4.24
CA GLU A 189 16.18 22.41 -5.55
C GLU A 189 16.30 21.09 -6.34
N GLU A 190 16.52 19.97 -5.64
CA GLU A 190 16.57 18.63 -6.23
C GLU A 190 15.24 18.19 -6.87
N LEU A 191 14.10 18.65 -6.33
CA LEU A 191 12.76 18.35 -6.83
C LEU A 191 12.24 19.39 -7.82
N ALA A 192 12.82 20.58 -7.87
CA ALA A 192 12.36 21.70 -8.70
C ALA A 192 12.20 21.33 -10.19
N SER A 193 13.01 20.40 -10.71
CA SER A 193 12.92 19.93 -12.10
C SER A 193 11.64 19.14 -12.43
N ASN A 194 10.93 18.64 -11.40
CA ASN A 194 9.68 17.90 -11.52
C ASN A 194 8.44 18.80 -11.53
N PHE A 195 8.57 20.07 -11.19
CA PHE A 195 7.47 21.01 -11.13
C PHE A 195 7.50 22.01 -12.30
N THR A 196 6.32 22.57 -12.59
CA THR A 196 6.18 23.74 -13.46
C THR A 196 6.33 25.03 -12.63
N LYS A 197 6.43 26.18 -13.30
CA LYS A 197 6.45 27.48 -12.62
C LYS A 197 5.19 27.79 -11.80
N SER A 198 4.08 27.09 -12.05
CA SER A 198 2.83 27.25 -11.29
C SER A 198 2.71 26.25 -10.14
N GLY A 199 3.76 25.47 -9.84
CA GLY A 199 3.76 24.47 -8.77
C GLY A 199 3.05 23.16 -9.10
N THR A 200 2.58 22.96 -10.33
CA THR A 200 2.00 21.67 -10.74
C THR A 200 3.07 20.71 -11.22
N ILE A 201 2.83 19.41 -11.17
CA ILE A 201 3.77 18.41 -11.68
C ILE A 201 3.94 18.57 -13.19
N LYS A 202 5.20 18.61 -13.63
CA LYS A 202 5.59 18.68 -15.03
C LYS A 202 5.24 17.37 -15.73
N ARG A 203 4.47 17.45 -16.80
CA ARG A 203 4.12 16.27 -17.63
C ARG A 203 5.38 15.58 -18.14
N ARG A 204 5.46 14.26 -17.94
CA ARG A 204 6.50 13.39 -18.52
C ARG A 204 5.86 12.38 -19.48
N ASN A 205 6.67 11.83 -20.38
CA ASN A 205 6.20 10.77 -21.28
C ASN A 205 5.93 9.50 -20.48
N ILE A 206 4.75 8.90 -20.68
CA ILE A 206 4.35 7.68 -19.97
C ILE A 206 5.21 6.50 -20.45
N PRO A 207 6.02 5.86 -19.59
CA PRO A 207 6.89 4.77 -19.96
C PRO A 207 6.12 3.55 -20.50
N LYS A 208 6.76 2.76 -21.37
CA LYS A 208 6.16 1.53 -21.93
C LYS A 208 5.69 0.55 -20.84
N TRP A 209 6.42 0.46 -19.73
CA TRP A 209 6.06 -0.43 -18.64
C TRP A 209 4.76 0.00 -17.93
N VAL A 210 4.54 1.32 -17.76
CA VAL A 210 3.31 1.88 -17.18
C VAL A 210 2.13 1.59 -18.10
N LYS A 211 2.29 1.87 -19.40
CA LYS A 211 1.27 1.54 -20.41
C LYS A 211 0.88 0.08 -20.36
N LYS A 212 1.87 -0.82 -20.27
CA LYS A 212 1.64 -2.26 -20.15
C LYS A 212 0.87 -2.62 -18.88
N ALA A 213 1.30 -2.11 -17.72
CA ALA A 213 0.64 -2.38 -16.44
C ALA A 213 -0.83 -1.93 -16.44
N VAL A 214 -1.09 -0.70 -16.90
CA VAL A 214 -2.44 -0.13 -17.00
C VAL A 214 -3.29 -0.89 -18.01
N TYR A 215 -2.73 -1.26 -19.16
CA TYR A 215 -3.44 -2.05 -20.16
C TYR A 215 -3.95 -3.38 -19.59
N PHE A 216 -3.12 -4.10 -18.82
CA PHE A 216 -3.53 -5.36 -18.21
C PHE A 216 -4.53 -5.18 -17.07
N ARG A 217 -4.36 -4.16 -16.22
CA ARG A 217 -5.34 -3.78 -15.18
C ARG A 217 -6.71 -3.49 -15.81
N ASP A 218 -6.72 -2.70 -16.87
CA ASP A 218 -7.94 -2.25 -17.56
C ASP A 218 -8.42 -3.24 -18.63
N ARG A 219 -7.78 -4.41 -18.75
CA ARG A 219 -8.11 -5.50 -19.68
C ARG A 219 -8.21 -5.08 -21.15
N GLY A 220 -7.39 -4.11 -21.57
CA GLY A 220 -7.39 -3.58 -22.93
C GLY A 220 -8.71 -2.92 -23.32
N ARG A 221 -9.44 -2.34 -22.37
CA ARG A 221 -10.73 -1.68 -22.60
C ARG A 221 -10.76 -0.28 -22.03
N CYS A 222 -11.53 0.58 -22.67
CA CYS A 222 -11.78 1.92 -22.14
C CYS A 222 -12.49 1.82 -20.79
N VAL A 223 -11.93 2.41 -19.74
CA VAL A 223 -12.50 2.30 -18.40
C VAL A 223 -13.88 2.96 -18.25
N LEU A 224 -14.19 3.98 -19.06
CA LEU A 224 -15.46 4.71 -18.98
C LEU A 224 -16.60 4.04 -19.76
N CYS A 225 -16.37 3.64 -21.01
CA CYS A 225 -17.40 3.12 -21.91
C CYS A 225 -17.27 1.62 -22.26
N ASN A 226 -16.24 0.93 -21.75
CA ASN A 226 -15.96 -0.50 -22.01
C ASN A 226 -15.66 -0.86 -23.48
N LYS A 227 -15.43 0.14 -24.34
CA LYS A 227 -14.99 -0.05 -25.73
C LYS A 227 -13.69 -0.86 -25.77
N ASP A 228 -13.63 -1.84 -26.67
CA ASP A 228 -12.43 -2.65 -26.91
C ASP A 228 -11.30 -1.79 -27.49
N LEU A 229 -10.16 -1.80 -26.82
CA LEU A 229 -8.92 -1.12 -27.20
C LEU A 229 -7.77 -2.14 -27.32
N SER A 230 -8.10 -3.42 -27.50
CA SER A 230 -7.12 -4.50 -27.49
C SER A 230 -6.31 -4.60 -28.77
N GLY A 231 -6.78 -3.94 -29.84
CA GLY A 231 -6.26 -4.10 -31.20
C GLY A 231 -6.50 -5.50 -31.79
N THR A 232 -7.21 -6.40 -31.08
CA THR A 232 -7.43 -7.79 -31.53
C THR A 232 -8.70 -7.91 -32.37
N LEU A 233 -9.77 -7.21 -31.97
CA LEU A 233 -11.06 -7.22 -32.67
C LEU A 233 -11.23 -6.03 -33.64
N ASN A 234 -10.58 -4.90 -33.34
CA ASN A 234 -10.69 -3.67 -34.12
C ASN A 234 -9.40 -2.85 -33.99
N LEU A 235 -8.77 -2.50 -35.12
CA LEU A 235 -7.54 -1.70 -35.20
C LEU A 235 -7.81 -0.19 -35.23
N ASP A 236 -9.04 0.23 -35.53
CA ASP A 236 -9.41 1.65 -35.64
C ASP A 236 -9.54 2.32 -34.27
N ASN A 237 -9.80 1.51 -33.23
CA ASN A 237 -9.95 1.98 -31.86
C ASN A 237 -8.58 2.31 -31.26
N GLN A 238 -8.27 3.60 -31.18
CA GLN A 238 -7.00 4.09 -30.63
C GLN A 238 -7.02 4.15 -29.10
N GLU A 239 -6.05 3.49 -28.46
CA GLU A 239 -5.85 3.59 -27.02
C GLU A 239 -5.21 4.92 -26.59
N ASN A 240 -5.67 5.48 -25.48
CA ASN A 240 -5.13 6.67 -24.85
C ASN A 240 -4.84 6.37 -23.39
N PHE A 241 -3.63 6.69 -22.94
CA PHE A 241 -3.24 6.61 -21.54
C PHE A 241 -3.24 8.01 -20.97
N ASP A 242 -4.06 8.24 -19.95
CA ASP A 242 -4.20 9.57 -19.37
C ASP A 242 -4.40 9.47 -17.85
N HIS A 243 -4.18 10.58 -17.16
CA HIS A 243 -4.23 10.59 -15.70
C HIS A 243 -5.65 10.34 -15.15
N ILE A 244 -5.83 9.79 -13.95
CA ILE A 244 -7.12 9.73 -13.27
C ILE A 244 -7.41 11.12 -12.70
N VAL A 245 -6.50 11.63 -11.86
CA VAL A 245 -6.45 13.01 -11.38
C VAL A 245 -5.56 13.83 -12.31
N PRO A 246 -6.08 14.88 -12.98
CA PRO A 246 -5.29 15.68 -13.91
C PRO A 246 -4.08 16.37 -13.26
N LEU A 247 -2.96 16.50 -13.98
CA LEU A 247 -1.79 17.28 -13.55
C LEU A 247 -2.12 18.75 -13.20
N ALA A 248 -3.16 19.31 -13.83
CA ALA A 248 -3.64 20.67 -13.53
C ALA A 248 -4.26 20.80 -12.14
N ARG A 249 -4.64 19.67 -11.52
CA ARG A 249 -5.10 19.55 -10.14
C ARG A 249 -4.10 18.69 -9.35
N TYR A 250 -2.81 19.00 -9.47
CA TYR A 250 -1.74 18.38 -8.67
C TYR A 250 -1.63 16.84 -8.75
N GLY A 251 -2.26 16.20 -9.74
CA GLY A 251 -2.17 14.74 -9.90
C GLY A 251 -0.75 14.25 -10.18
N LEU A 252 -0.39 13.10 -9.61
CA LEU A 252 0.95 12.52 -9.70
C LEU A 252 1.26 11.91 -11.08
N ASN A 253 2.53 11.91 -11.49
CA ASN A 253 3.01 11.06 -12.59
C ASN A 253 3.27 9.63 -12.08
N ASP A 254 2.23 8.95 -11.61
CA ASP A 254 2.34 7.63 -10.97
C ASP A 254 1.54 6.58 -11.76
N VAL A 255 1.97 5.31 -11.75
CA VAL A 255 1.25 4.22 -12.45
C VAL A 255 -0.19 4.06 -11.95
N THR A 256 -0.43 4.31 -10.66
CA THR A 256 -1.77 4.27 -10.05
C THR A 256 -2.65 5.41 -10.51
N ASN A 257 -2.07 6.53 -10.94
CA ASN A 257 -2.79 7.67 -11.47
C ASN A 257 -3.00 7.60 -12.98
N ILE A 258 -2.68 6.51 -13.69
CA ILE A 258 -2.92 6.39 -15.14
C ILE A 258 -4.08 5.42 -15.40
N GLN A 259 -4.89 5.71 -16.43
CA GLN A 259 -6.00 4.88 -16.91
C GLN A 259 -6.07 4.79 -18.43
N LEU A 260 -6.70 3.72 -18.92
CA LEU A 260 -6.91 3.45 -20.34
C LEU A 260 -8.25 4.02 -20.84
N LEU A 261 -8.20 4.88 -21.85
CA LEU A 261 -9.36 5.55 -22.44
C LEU A 261 -9.39 5.38 -23.96
N CYS A 262 -10.60 5.34 -24.54
CA CYS A 262 -10.75 5.51 -25.98
C CYS A 262 -10.63 7.00 -26.35
N LYS A 263 -10.38 7.28 -27.63
CA LYS A 263 -10.26 8.65 -28.14
C LYS A 263 -11.45 9.54 -27.76
N GLU A 264 -12.69 9.03 -27.88
CA GLU A 264 -13.90 9.80 -27.60
C GLU A 264 -14.03 10.14 -26.11
N CYS A 265 -13.87 9.15 -25.22
CA CYS A 265 -13.93 9.37 -23.77
C CYS A 265 -12.80 10.30 -23.28
N ASN A 266 -11.61 10.17 -23.85
CA ASN A 266 -10.48 11.04 -23.54
C ASN A 266 -10.76 12.50 -23.92
N GLN A 267 -11.43 12.74 -25.06
CA GLN A 267 -11.72 14.08 -25.56
C GLN A 267 -12.98 14.72 -24.94
N HIS A 268 -14.04 13.94 -24.72
CA HIS A 268 -15.36 14.48 -24.39
C HIS A 268 -15.70 14.42 -22.89
N GLU A 269 -15.39 13.30 -22.24
CA GLU A 269 -15.81 13.02 -20.86
C GLU A 269 -14.84 13.58 -19.82
N LYS A 270 -13.54 13.32 -20.01
CA LYS A 270 -12.55 13.71 -19.00
C LYS A 270 -12.45 15.23 -18.87
N ARG A 271 -12.21 15.92 -19.99
CA ARG A 271 -11.81 17.34 -20.02
C ARG A 271 -10.66 17.60 -19.01
N ALA A 272 -10.12 18.81 -18.96
CA ALA A 272 -8.93 19.06 -18.13
C ALA A 272 -9.23 19.24 -16.62
N GLN A 273 -10.47 19.05 -16.15
CA GLN A 273 -10.95 19.70 -14.92
C GLN A 273 -11.32 18.77 -13.76
N SER A 274 -11.80 17.54 -13.98
CA SER A 274 -12.21 16.65 -12.88
C SER A 274 -11.49 15.31 -12.89
N ALA A 275 -11.26 14.77 -11.71
CA ALA A 275 -10.91 13.37 -11.55
C ALA A 275 -12.10 12.53 -12.00
N ILE A 276 -11.86 11.55 -12.86
CA ILE A 276 -12.92 10.67 -13.37
C ILE A 276 -12.37 9.28 -13.60
N THR A 277 -13.15 8.29 -13.17
CA THR A 277 -12.96 6.89 -13.52
C THR A 277 -14.31 6.16 -13.40
N SER A 278 -14.33 4.84 -13.57
CA SER A 278 -15.55 4.04 -13.47
C SER A 278 -15.40 2.87 -12.50
N SER A 279 -16.47 2.58 -11.77
CA SER A 279 -16.65 1.36 -10.98
C SER A 279 -17.20 0.18 -11.80
N ARG A 280 -17.38 0.34 -13.12
CA ARG A 280 -17.89 -0.71 -14.01
C ARG A 280 -16.78 -1.64 -14.49
N TYR A 281 -16.81 -2.89 -14.04
CA TYR A 281 -15.90 -3.94 -14.48
C TYR A 281 -16.66 -5.00 -15.28
N GLN A 282 -15.95 -5.77 -16.10
CA GLN A 282 -16.54 -6.94 -16.74
C GLN A 282 -16.89 -7.99 -15.68
N SER A 283 -18.08 -8.55 -15.78
CA SER A 283 -18.49 -9.71 -14.97
C SER A 283 -17.69 -10.96 -15.37
N TRP A 284 -17.66 -11.96 -14.50
CA TRP A 284 -16.73 -13.10 -14.56
C TRP A 284 -17.05 -14.14 -15.63
N TYR A 285 -18.32 -14.28 -16.04
CA TYR A 285 -18.78 -15.40 -16.88
C TYR A 285 -19.62 -14.94 -18.08
N VAL A 286 -19.25 -13.82 -18.71
CA VAL A 286 -19.98 -13.23 -19.85
C VAL A 286 -19.29 -13.52 -21.17
#